data_AF-A0A660S3Z0-F1
#
_entry.id   AF-A0A660S3Z0-F1
#
_cell.length_a   1.000
_cell.length_b   1.000
_cell.length_c   1.000
_cell.angle_alpha   90.00
_cell.angle_beta   90.00
_cell.angle_gamma   90.00
#
_symmetry.space_group_name_H-M   'P 1'
#
loop_
_entity.id
_entity.type
_entity.pdbx_description
1 polymer ?
#
loop_
_entity_poly.entity_id
_entity_poly.type
_entity_poly.pdbx_seq_one_letter_code
_entity_poly.pdbx_strand_id
1 'polypeptide(L)' 'MEKVLISQSQNSRTYAVKINENMVQIIEEFWQPGSSFCTFFNSKIILREEYEALKKLFEGDKNERSYRK' A
#
# COMPACT_ATOMS: atom_id res chain seq x y z
N MET A 1 -8.98 -2.10 13.81
CA MET A 1 -7.75 -1.83 13.04
C MET A 1 -8.15 -1.33 11.67
N GLU A 2 -7.71 -0.13 11.30
CA GLU A 2 -8.02 0.50 10.01
C GLU A 2 -7.03 -0.02 8.95
N LYS A 3 -7.55 -0.50 7.81
CA LYS A 3 -6.77 -1.08 6.72
C LYS A 3 -7.05 -0.31 5.43
N VAL A 4 -5.99 0.05 4.71
CA VAL A 4 -6.07 0.75 3.41
C VAL A 4 -5.47 -0.15 2.34
N LEU A 5 -6.28 -0.52 1.34
CA LEU A 5 -5.78 -1.26 0.18
C LEU A 5 -4.92 -0.34 -0.68
N ILE A 6 -3.66 -0.70 -0.90
CA ILE A 6 -2.72 0.04 -1.76
C ILE A 6 -2.81 -0.51 -3.18
N SER A 7 -2.75 -1.83 -3.33
CA SER A 7 -2.85 -2.49 -4.63
C SER A 7 -3.44 -3.88 -4.49
N GLN A 8 -4.12 -4.33 -5.55
CA GLN A 8 -4.63 -5.68 -5.66
C GLN A 8 -4.46 -6.17 -7.09
N SER A 9 -3.93 -7.39 -7.22
CA SER A 9 -3.89 -8.15 -8.46
C SER A 9 -4.64 -9.48 -8.29
N GLN A 10 -4.64 -10.32 -9.32
CA GLN A 10 -5.24 -11.66 -9.25
C GLN A 10 -4.57 -12.54 -8.19
N ASN A 11 -3.25 -12.37 -7.98
CA ASN A 11 -2.43 -13.25 -7.15
C ASN A 11 -1.66 -12.51 -6.05
N SER A 12 -1.92 -11.22 -5.85
CA SER A 12 -1.28 -10.45 -4.79
C SER A 12 -2.19 -9.36 -4.23
N ARG A 13 -1.95 -8.99 -2.99
CA ARG A 13 -2.61 -7.88 -2.33
C ARG A 13 -1.61 -7.14 -1.44
N THR A 14 -1.51 -5.83 -1.64
CA THR A 14 -0.73 -4.96 -0.76
C THR A 14 -1.66 -4.00 -0.03
N TYR A 15 -1.54 -3.93 1.29
CA TYR A 15 -2.33 -3.02 2.11
C TYR A 15 -1.53 -2.47 3.28
N ALA A 16 -1.93 -1.28 3.75
CA ALA A 16 -1.38 -0.64 4.93
C ALA A 16 -2.34 -0.86 6.11
N VAL A 17 -1.80 -1.09 7.30
CA VAL A 17 -2.56 -1.18 8.55
C VAL A 17 -2.02 -0.15 9.54
N LYS A 18 -2.91 0.66 10.11
CA LYS A 18 -2.55 1.57 11.19
C LYS A 18 -2.32 0.76 12.47
N ILE A 19 -1.08 0.77 12.98
CA ILE A 19 -0.75 0.18 14.29
C ILE A 19 -1.10 1.17 15.39
N ASN A 20 -0.62 2.41 15.27
CA ASN A 20 -0.88 3.52 16.20
C ASN A 20 -0.83 4.87 15.46
N GLU A 21 -0.78 5.98 16.18
CA GLU A 21 -0.77 7.32 15.58
C GLU A 21 0.45 7.60 14.68
N ASN A 22 1.58 6.97 14.98
CA ASN A 22 2.89 7.25 14.37
C ASN A 22 3.42 6.10 13.51
N MET A 23 2.78 4.93 13.53
CA MET A 23 3.29 3.72 12.89
C MET A 23 2.24 3.06 12.01
N VAL A 24 2.70 2.66 10.83
CA VAL A 24 1.92 1.96 9.81
C VAL A 24 2.68 0.69 9.44
N GLN A 25 1.97 -0.42 9.29
CA GLN A 25 2.53 -1.65 8.73
C GLN A 25 2.05 -1.83 7.30
N ILE A 26 2.98 -1.96 6.37
CA ILE A 26 2.70 -2.38 5.00
C ILE A 26 2.78 -3.90 4.98
N ILE A 27 1.76 -4.56 4.46
CA ILE A 27 1.68 -6.00 4.30
C ILE A 27 1.44 -6.32 2.83
N GLU A 28 2.23 -7.24 2.31
CA GLU A 28 2.09 -7.80 0.97
C GLU A 28 1.79 -9.29 1.09
N GLU A 29 0.65 -9.72 0.57
CA GLU A 29 0.22 -11.11 0.53
C GLU A 29 0.28 -11.60 -0.93
N PHE A 30 0.77 -12.83 -1.12
CA PHE A 30 0.86 -13.50 -2.41
C PHE A 30 0.16 -14.86 -2.35
N TRP A 31 -0.61 -15.16 -3.38
CA TRP A 31 -1.37 -16.40 -3.55
C TRP A 31 -0.87 -17.10 -4.80
N GLN A 32 -0.76 -18.43 -4.77
CA GLN A 32 -0.61 -19.18 -6.02
C GLN A 32 -1.91 -19.10 -6.84
N PRO A 33 -1.83 -18.99 -8.18
CA PRO A 33 -3.01 -19.03 -9.03
C PRO A 33 -3.85 -20.28 -8.75
N GLY A 34 -5.14 -20.10 -8.48
CA GLY A 34 -6.06 -21.21 -8.19
C GLY A 34 -5.99 -21.77 -6.77
N SER A 35 -5.15 -21.19 -5.89
CA SER A 35 -5.13 -21.50 -4.46
C SER A 35 -5.83 -20.40 -3.67
N SER A 36 -6.60 -20.80 -2.66
CA SER A 36 -7.21 -19.88 -1.68
C SER A 36 -6.26 -19.55 -0.51
N PHE A 37 -5.05 -20.11 -0.48
CA PHE A 37 -4.11 -19.97 0.62
C PHE A 37 -2.99 -18.97 0.30
N CYS A 38 -2.70 -18.10 1.28
CA CYS A 38 -1.56 -17.19 1.22
C CYS A 38 -0.29 -18.03 1.23
N THR A 39 0.48 -17.95 0.17
CA THR A 39 1.69 -18.76 -0.02
C THR A 39 2.91 -18.03 0.55
N PHE A 40 2.90 -16.70 0.49
CA PHE A 40 3.99 -15.87 0.99
C PHE A 40 3.43 -14.55 1.47
N PHE A 41 3.92 -14.05 2.60
CA PHE A 41 3.63 -12.70 3.04
C PHE A 41 4.91 -11.97 3.42
N ASN A 42 5.01 -10.71 3.03
CA ASN A 42 6.03 -9.79 3.49
C ASN A 42 5.37 -8.70 4.34
N SER A 43 6.07 -8.20 5.34
CA SER A 43 5.58 -7.06 6.10
C SER A 43 6.70 -6.15 6.57
N LYS A 44 6.44 -4.84 6.57
CA LYS A 44 7.37 -3.83 7.05
C LYS A 44 6.61 -2.79 7.87
N ILE A 45 7.12 -2.50 9.06
CA ILE A 45 6.64 -1.38 9.87
C ILE A 45 7.45 -0.15 9.47
N ILE A 46 6.74 0.94 9.18
CA ILE A 46 7.31 2.24 8.84
C ILE A 46 6.63 3.32 9.68
N LEU A 47 7.29 4.47 9.79
CA LEU A 47 6.68 5.64 10.39
C LEU A 47 5.57 6.16 9.47
N ARG A 48 4.54 6.74 10.08
CA ARG A 48 3.43 7.36 9.35
C ARG A 48 3.92 8.48 8.44
N GLU A 49 4.91 9.26 8.88
CA GLU A 49 5.51 10.33 8.07
C GLU A 49 6.17 9.77 6.80
N GLU A 50 6.86 8.64 6.90
CA GLU A 50 7.45 7.96 5.74
C GLU A 50 6.36 7.45 4.79
N TYR A 51 5.27 6.90 5.32
CA TYR A 51 4.12 6.48 4.52
C TYR A 51 3.49 7.65 3.74
N GLU A 52 3.25 8.78 4.40
CA GLU A 52 2.67 9.98 3.76
C GLU A 52 3.63 10.58 2.73
N ALA A 53 4.94 10.57 2.99
CA ALA A 53 5.95 11.02 2.03
C ALA A 53 5.98 10.12 0.78
N LEU A 54 5.95 8.80 0.97
CA LEU A 54 5.86 7.83 -0.13
C LEU A 54 4.57 8.03 -0.93
N LYS A 55 3.44 8.17 -0.24
CA LYS A 55 2.14 8.42 -0.88
C LYS A 55 2.20 9.65 -1.78
N LYS A 56 2.74 10.78 -1.30
CA LYS A 56 2.93 12.00 -2.10
C LYS A 56 3.82 11.78 -3.33
N LEU A 57 4.91 11.03 -3.19
CA LEU A 57 5.82 10.71 -4.30
C LEU A 57 5.11 9.90 -5.41
N PHE A 58 4.28 8.93 -5.04
CA PHE A 58 3.59 8.06 -6.00
C PHE A 58 2.26 8.62 -6.52
N GLU A 59 1.58 9.48 -5.76
CA GLU A 59 0.37 10.16 -6.20
C GLU A 59 0.65 11.32 -7.16
N GLY A 60 1.92 11.77 -7.26
CA GLY A 60 2.51 12.65 -8.27
C GLY A 60 1.57 13.74 -8.78
N ASP A 61 1.67 14.96 -8.24
CA ASP A 61 0.97 16.19 -8.64
C ASP A 61 -0.12 16.01 -9.70
N LYS A 62 -1.24 15.38 -9.32
CA LYS A 62 -2.43 15.26 -10.19
C LYS A 62 -3.05 16.63 -10.53
N ASN A 63 -2.48 17.74 -10.05
CA ASN A 63 -2.90 19.10 -10.34
C ASN A 63 -2.06 19.83 -11.42
N GLU A 64 -0.95 19.28 -11.93
CA GLU A 64 -0.08 20.01 -12.89
C GLU A 64 -0.26 19.65 -14.38
N ARG A 65 -1.36 18.99 -14.77
CA ARG A 65 -1.67 18.71 -16.19
C ARG A 65 -2.88 19.45 -16.76
N SER A 66 -3.39 20.48 -16.08
CA SER A 66 -4.48 21.32 -16.60
C SER A 66 -4.03 22.64 -17.21
N TYR A 67 -2.79 22.80 -17.67
CA TYR A 67 -2.41 23.99 -18.45
C TYR A 67 -1.39 23.65 -19.53
N ARG A 68 -1.90 23.20 -20.69
CA ARG A 68 -1.36 23.47 -22.02
C ARG A 68 -2.42 23.03 -23.03
N LYS A 69 -3.37 23.94 -23.28
CA LYS A 69 -4.06 24.02 -24.57
C LYS A 69 -3.25 24.96 -25.45
#